data_AF-A0AA47ML78-F1
#
_entry.id   AF-A0AA47ML78-F1
#
_cell.length_a   1.000
_cell.length_b   1.000
_cell.length_c   1.000
_cell.angle_alpha   90.00
_cell.angle_beta   90.00
_cell.angle_gamma   90.00
#
_symmetry.space_group_name_H-M   'P 1'
#
loop_
_entity.id
_entity.type
_entity.pdbx_description
1 polymer ?
#
loop_
_entity_poly.entity_id
_entity_poly.type
_entity_poly.pdbx_seq_one_letter_code
_entity_poly.pdbx_strand_id
1 'polypeptide(L)'
;MVVDFRRKQGSGLNPLIISGEPVERVPSFKYLGVHLTQDLSWSLHMGHLVSKARQRLYFLRRLKKFKASLPCCSWADAYAA
;
A
#
# COMPACT_ATOMS: atom_id res chain seq x y z
N MET A 1 10.67 7.47 -9.61
CA MET A 1 10.52 6.10 -10.15
C MET A 1 10.04 6.19 -11.59
N VAL A 2 10.62 5.42 -12.52
CA VAL A 2 10.23 5.41 -13.94
C VAL A 2 9.75 4.00 -14.27
N VAL A 3 8.54 3.87 -14.82
CA VAL A 3 7.95 2.59 -15.25
C VAL A 3 7.86 2.61 -16.77
N ASP A 4 8.51 1.64 -17.41
CA ASP A 4 8.56 1.53 -18.86
C ASP A 4 7.89 0.23 -19.32
N PHE A 5 6.88 0.34 -20.19
CA PHE A 5 6.08 -0.79 -20.67
C PHE A 5 6.62 -1.38 -22.00
N ARG A 6 7.76 -0.90 -22.50
CA ARG A 6 8.36 -1.38 -23.75
C ARG A 6 8.83 -2.84 -23.62
N ARG A 7 8.36 -3.72 -24.51
CA ARG A 7 8.68 -5.17 -24.53
C ARG A 7 10.17 -5.49 -24.74
N LYS A 8 10.93 -4.59 -25.39
CA LYS A 8 12.38 -4.72 -25.53
C LYS A 8 13.05 -3.67 -24.64
N GLN A 9 13.59 -4.11 -23.51
CA GLN A 9 14.55 -3.32 -22.74
C GLN A 9 15.90 -3.34 -23.46
N GLY A 10 16.00 -2.58 -24.54
CA GLY A 10 17.30 -2.31 -25.16
C GLY A 10 18.09 -1.37 -24.26
N SER A 11 19.21 -1.86 -23.71
CA SER A 11 20.30 -1.10 -23.07
C SER A 11 19.87 0.01 -22.10
N GLY A 12 19.59 -0.34 -20.84
CA GLY A 12 19.56 0.60 -19.71
C GLY A 12 18.48 1.69 -19.77
N LEU A 13 17.78 1.92 -18.66
CA LEU A 13 16.87 3.07 -18.59
C LEU A 13 17.70 4.36 -18.63
N ASN A 14 17.60 5.13 -19.71
CA ASN A 14 18.18 6.48 -19.77
C ASN A 14 17.61 7.36 -18.64
N PRO A 15 18.42 8.25 -18.03
CA PRO A 15 17.93 9.24 -17.08
C PRO A 15 16.83 10.09 -17.74
N LEU A 16 15.66 10.16 -17.10
CA LEU A 16 14.59 11.03 -17.56
C LEU A 16 14.96 12.47 -17.19
N ILE A 17 15.08 13.35 -18.17
CA ILE A 17 15.38 14.77 -17.94
C ILE A 17 14.08 15.55 -18.07
N ILE A 18 13.70 16.30 -17.03
CA ILE A 18 12.55 17.21 -17.04
C ILE A 18 13.11 18.61 -16.76
N SER A 19 12.82 19.56 -17.66
CA SER A 19 13.28 20.96 -17.53
C SER A 19 14.80 21.12 -17.40
N GLY A 20 15.59 20.23 -17.99
CA GLY A 20 17.06 20.24 -17.91
C GLY A 20 17.64 19.51 -16.70
N GLU A 21 16.80 19.10 -15.75
CA GLU A 21 17.24 18.38 -14.55
C GLU A 21 16.94 16.87 -14.62
N PRO A 22 17.86 16.00 -14.20
CA PRO A 22 17.62 14.57 -14.13
C PRO A 22 16.63 14.23 -13.02
N VAL A 23 15.61 13.45 -13.34
CA VAL A 23 14.62 12.97 -12.38
C VAL A 23 15.25 11.94 -11.46
N GLU A 24 15.12 12.17 -10.15
CA GLU A 24 15.64 11.27 -9.13
C GLU A 24 14.97 9.88 -9.19
N ARG A 25 15.82 8.85 -9.10
CA ARG A 25 15.38 7.45 -9.03
C ARG A 25 15.19 7.02 -7.59
N VAL A 26 13.93 7.04 -7.15
CA VAL A 26 13.53 6.44 -5.87
C VAL A 26 13.19 4.95 -6.02
N PRO A 27 13.57 4.10 -5.04
CA PRO A 27 13.34 2.66 -5.07
C PRO A 27 11.88 2.27 -4.78
N SER A 28 11.12 3.13 -4.11
CA SER A 28 9.69 2.96 -3.91
C SER A 28 8.98 4.31 -3.86
N PHE A 29 7.72 4.32 -4.28
CA PHE A 29 6.86 5.51 -4.26
C PHE A 29 5.43 5.12 -3.92
N LYS A 30 4.71 6.00 -3.20
CA LYS A 30 3.31 5.78 -2.87
C LYS A 30 2.41 6.48 -3.88
N TYR A 31 1.66 5.71 -4.66
CA TYR A 31 0.70 6.22 -5.64
C TYR A 31 -0.69 5.71 -5.31
N LEU A 32 -1.66 6.61 -5.15
CA LEU A 32 -3.07 6.29 -4.83
C LEU A 32 -3.25 5.34 -3.62
N GLY A 33 -2.33 5.41 -2.65
CA GLY A 33 -2.37 4.52 -1.48
C GLY A 33 -1.65 3.17 -1.64
N VAL A 34 -1.16 2.86 -2.83
CA VAL A 34 -0.37 1.67 -3.14
C VAL A 34 1.13 2.01 -3.07
N HIS A 35 1.92 1.12 -2.48
CA HIS A 35 3.38 1.24 -2.49
C HIS A 35 3.91 0.52 -3.74
N LEU A 36 4.32 1.30 -4.73
CA LEU A 36 4.95 0.80 -5.94
C LEU A 36 6.47 0.74 -5.71
N THR A 37 7.07 -0.40 -5.98
CA THR A 37 8.51 -0.61 -5.88
C THR A 37 9.15 -0.66 -7.27
N GLN A 38 10.43 -0.34 -7.38
CA GLN A 38 11.17 -0.31 -8.65
C GLN A 38 11.13 -1.65 -9.41
N ASP A 39 11.13 -2.77 -8.68
CA ASP A 39 10.99 -4.13 -9.20
C ASP A 39 9.53 -4.51 -9.54
N LEU A 40 8.60 -3.57 -9.38
CA LEU A 40 7.15 -3.74 -9.52
C LEU A 40 6.60 -4.89 -8.67
N SER A 41 7.31 -5.26 -7.61
CA SER A 41 6.86 -6.29 -6.69
C SER A 41 5.83 -5.73 -5.72
N TRP A 42 4.85 -6.56 -5.40
CA TRP A 42 3.84 -6.22 -4.40
C TRP A 42 4.33 -6.45 -2.96
N SER A 43 5.58 -6.89 -2.78
CA SER A 43 6.13 -7.34 -1.50
C SER A 43 6.04 -6.27 -0.42
N LEU A 44 6.48 -5.05 -0.71
CA LEU A 44 6.42 -3.91 0.20
C LEU A 44 4.96 -3.60 0.56
N HIS A 45 4.09 -3.45 -0.44
CA HIS A 45 2.68 -3.15 -0.20
C HIS A 45 1.99 -4.22 0.66
N MET A 46 2.23 -5.51 0.37
CA MET A 46 1.70 -6.63 1.13
C MET A 46 2.22 -6.64 2.57
N GLY A 47 3.50 -6.33 2.79
CA GLY A 47 4.07 -6.19 4.13
C GLY A 47 3.36 -5.12 4.96
N HIS A 48 3.10 -3.95 4.36
CA HIS A 48 2.33 -2.87 4.99
C HIS A 48 0.89 -3.31 5.32
N LEU A 49 0.21 -3.99 4.39
CA LEU A 49 -1.16 -4.47 4.59
C LEU A 49 -1.25 -5.51 5.71
N VAL A 50 -0.32 -6.48 5.72
CA VAL A 50 -0.24 -7.52 6.75
C VAL A 50 0.04 -6.91 8.12
N SER A 51 0.94 -5.93 8.22
CA SER A 51 1.22 -5.22 9.47
C SER A 51 -0.05 -4.53 10.02
N LYS A 52 -0.77 -3.81 9.17
CA LYS A 52 -2.03 -3.15 9.54
C LYS A 52 -3.11 -4.15 9.97
N ALA A 53 -3.22 -5.29 9.28
CA ALA A 53 -4.14 -6.35 9.65
C ALA A 53 -3.76 -6.98 11.00
N ARG A 54 -2.47 -7.25 11.24
CA ARG A 54 -1.96 -7.77 12.53
C ARG A 54 -2.26 -6.82 13.68
N GLN A 55 -2.06 -5.52 13.48
CA GLN A 55 -2.38 -4.50 14.49
C GLN A 55 -3.87 -4.52 14.85
N ARG A 56 -4.76 -4.54 13.85
CA ARG A 56 -6.22 -4.62 14.07
C ARG A 56 -6.61 -5.91 14.78
N LEU A 57 -6.08 -7.05 14.34
CA LEU A 57 -6.34 -8.35 14.95
C LEU A 57 -5.85 -8.41 16.40
N TYR A 58 -4.72 -7.77 16.72
CA TYR A 58 -4.23 -7.70 18.10
C TYR A 58 -5.25 -7.02 19.02
N PHE A 59 -5.78 -5.85 18.62
CA PHE A 59 -6.80 -5.16 19.40
C PHE A 59 -8.10 -5.97 19.51
N LEU A 60 -8.56 -6.59 18.41
CA LEU A 60 -9.75 -7.44 18.44
C LEU A 60 -9.60 -8.63 19.40
N ARG A 61 -8.43 -9.30 19.38
CA ARG A 61 -8.12 -10.39 20.32
C ARG A 61 -8.11 -9.90 21.77
N ARG A 62 -7.58 -8.70 22.02
CA ARG A 62 -7.56 -8.09 23.35
C ARG A 62 -8.97 -7.77 23.84
N LEU A 63 -9.80 -7.15 23.01
CA LEU A 63 -11.21 -6.86 23.33
C LEU A 63 -11.99 -8.14 23.67
N LYS A 64 -11.82 -9.20 22.88
CA LYS A 64 -12.44 -10.51 23.15
C LYS A 64 -12.05 -11.07 24.52
N LYS A 65 -10.78 -10.91 24.95
CA LYS A 65 -10.33 -11.36 26.28
C LYS A 65 -11.04 -10.65 27.43
N PHE A 66 -11.36 -9.37 27.27
CA PHE A 66 -12.05 -8.58 28.29
C PHE A 66 -13.58 -8.79 28.29
N LYS A 67 -14.11 -9.72 27.47
CA LYS A 67 -15.55 -9.91 27.24
C LYS A 67 -16.30 -8.61 26.93
N ALA A 68 -15.58 -7.58 26.49
CA ALA A 68 -16.18 -6.38 25.95
C ALA A 68 -16.92 -6.84 24.69
N SER A 69 -18.25 -6.87 24.75
CA SER A 69 -19.05 -7.05 23.55
C SER A 69 -18.54 -6.02 22.55
N LEU A 70 -18.05 -6.48 21.40
CA LEU A 70 -17.97 -5.59 20.25
C LEU A 70 -19.38 -4.99 20.15
N PRO A 71 -19.54 -3.66 20.14
CA PRO A 71 -20.86 -3.10 19.88
C PRO A 71 -21.29 -3.74 18.57
N CYS A 72 -22.30 -4.60 18.68
CA CYS A 72 -22.95 -5.20 17.54
C CYS A 72 -23.74 -4.06 16.94
N CYS A 73 -23.05 -3.11 16.31
CA CYS A 73 -23.65 -2.22 15.36
C CYS A 73 -23.99 -3.13 14.19
N SER A 74 -25.21 -3.68 14.26
CA SER A 74 -25.86 -4.20 13.08
C SER A 74 -25.79 -3.05 12.08
N TRP A 75 -25.26 -3.30 10.89
CA TRP A 75 -25.24 -2.29 9.84
C TRP A 75 -26.67 -1.86 9.43
N ALA A 76 -27.70 -2.54 9.96
CA ALA A 76 -29.10 -2.21 9.76
C ALA A 76 -29.53 -0.91 10.47
N ASP A 77 -28.84 -0.49 11.55
CA ASP A 77 -29.26 0.71 12.30
C ASP A 77 -28.68 2.02 11.74
N ALA A 78 -27.66 1.95 10.88
CA ALA A 78 -26.95 3.13 10.36
C ALA A 78 -27.52 3.70 9.05
N TYR A 79 -28.41 2.96 8.36
CA TYR A 79 -29.07 3.37 7.11
C TYR A 79 -30.58 3.62 7.27
N ALA A 80 -31.10 3.58 8.50
CA ALA A 80 -32.53 3.67 8.79
C ALA A 80 -32.99 5.06 9.28
N ALA A 81 -32.25 6.13 9.01
CA ALA A 81 -32.65 7.52 9.34
C ALA A 81 -32.52 8.43 8.11
#